data_AF-A0A420UX19-F1
#
_entry.id   AF-A0A420UX19-F1
#
_cell.length_a   1.000
_cell.length_b   1.000
_cell.length_c   1.000
_cell.angle_alpha   90.00
_cell.angle_beta   90.00
_cell.angle_gamma   90.00
#
_symmetry.space_group_name_H-M   'P 1'
#
loop_
_entity.id
_entity.type
_entity.pdbx_description
1 polymer ?
#
loop_
_entity_poly.entity_id
_entity_poly.type
_entity_poly.pdbx_seq_one_letter_code
_entity_poly.pdbx_strand_id
1 'polypeptide(L)'
;MWRDLAIASETSDASSPLLDDHATGDALALMEHGLRKAKEEQVISKGKPRVDPSVVSSSSREVTVQDCVDGTGWLQYKPDGKLKNDVPGSHSRADATVRLDGGTWKVSKLFFHEAGSC
;
A
#
# COMPACT_ATOMS: atom_id res chain seq x y z
N MET A 1 0.33 8.11 -0.49
CA MET A 1 0.60 6.78 0.09
C MET A 1 0.66 5.70 -0.98
N TRP A 2 -0.45 5.21 -1.56
CA TRP A 2 -0.41 4.07 -2.49
C TRP A 2 0.55 4.22 -3.67
N ARG A 3 0.63 5.43 -4.25
CA ARG A 3 1.59 5.76 -5.30
C ARG A 3 3.05 5.62 -4.82
N ASP A 4 3.33 6.08 -3.61
CA ASP A 4 4.68 6.09 -3.03
C ASP A 4 5.13 4.66 -2.74
N LEU A 5 4.22 3.84 -2.19
CA LEU A 5 4.43 2.40 -2.02
C LEU A 5 4.67 1.70 -3.35
N ALA A 6 3.90 2.03 -4.40
CA ALA A 6 4.08 1.43 -5.72
C ALA A 6 5.49 1.72 -6.27
N ILE A 7 5.97 2.97 -6.16
CA ILE A 7 7.32 3.37 -6.58
C ILE A 7 8.39 2.62 -5.76
N ALA A 8 8.27 2.61 -4.43
CA ALA A 8 9.22 1.91 -3.56
C ALA A 8 9.26 0.39 -3.84
N SER A 9 8.12 -0.20 -4.23
CA SER A 9 8.01 -1.62 -4.54
C SER A 9 8.72 -2.04 -5.83
N GLU A 10 9.04 -1.11 -6.74
CA GLU A 10 9.79 -1.42 -7.96
C GLU A 10 11.21 -1.90 -7.67
N THR A 11 11.74 -1.58 -6.49
CA THR A 11 13.07 -2.01 -6.01
C THR A 11 13.04 -2.70 -4.65
N SER A 12 11.83 -2.89 -4.09
CA SER A 12 11.59 -3.38 -2.73
C SER A 12 12.37 -2.60 -1.68
N ASP A 13 12.38 -1.27 -1.81
CA ASP A 13 13.13 -0.36 -0.94
C ASP A 13 12.28 0.07 0.26
N ALA A 14 12.46 -0.65 1.37
CA ALA A 14 11.81 -0.32 2.65
C ALA A 14 12.33 0.96 3.31
N SER A 15 13.45 1.52 2.83
CA SER A 15 14.03 2.79 3.32
C SER A 15 13.68 3.98 2.45
N SER A 16 12.80 3.79 1.46
CA SER A 16 12.43 4.86 0.53
C SER A 16 11.85 6.05 1.29
N PRO A 17 12.41 7.27 1.12
CA PRO A 17 11.92 8.47 1.78
C PRO A 17 10.55 8.94 1.24
N LEU A 18 9.98 8.23 0.26
CA LEU A 18 8.64 8.53 -0.25
C LEU A 18 7.56 7.96 0.68
N LEU A 19 7.89 6.96 1.51
CA LEU A 19 6.91 6.26 2.32
C LEU A 19 6.34 7.16 3.43
N ASP A 20 7.19 7.95 4.09
CA ASP A 20 6.82 8.80 5.22
C ASP A 20 6.26 10.17 4.80
N ASP A 21 6.31 10.53 3.52
CA ASP A 21 5.62 11.70 2.96
C ASP A 21 4.10 11.62 3.22
N HIS A 22 3.52 10.42 3.11
CA HIS A 22 2.06 10.21 3.19
C HIS A 22 1.62 9.06 4.11
N ALA A 23 2.54 8.43 4.84
CA ALA A 23 2.22 7.47 5.88
C ALA A 23 2.99 7.75 7.17
N THR A 24 2.44 7.27 8.27
CA THR A 24 3.05 7.33 9.59
C THR A 24 2.53 6.17 10.43
N GLY A 25 3.09 5.97 11.63
CA GLY A 25 2.63 4.95 12.57
C GLY A 25 2.53 3.54 11.97
N ASP A 26 1.43 2.85 12.26
CA ASP A 26 1.23 1.46 11.89
C ASP A 26 1.19 1.25 10.37
N ALA A 27 0.64 2.22 9.62
CA ALA A 27 0.59 2.15 8.17
C ALA A 27 1.99 2.18 7.54
N LEU A 28 2.86 3.08 8.01
CA LEU A 28 4.25 3.15 7.57
C LEU A 28 4.99 1.85 7.91
N ALA A 29 4.88 1.39 9.15
CA ALA A 29 5.52 0.16 9.61
C ALA A 29 5.10 -1.07 8.80
N LEU A 30 3.81 -1.16 8.43
CA LEU A 30 3.29 -2.23 7.58
C LEU A 30 3.90 -2.20 6.17
N MET A 31 3.97 -1.02 5.54
CA MET A 31 4.57 -0.86 4.22
C MET A 31 6.04 -1.24 4.21
N GLU A 32 6.82 -0.74 5.16
CA GLU A 32 8.23 -1.08 5.27
C GLU A 32 8.44 -2.57 5.53
N HIS A 33 7.61 -3.19 6.38
CA HIS A 33 7.69 -4.63 6.63
C HIS A 33 7.43 -5.43 5.35
N GLY A 34 6.39 -5.07 4.59
CA GLY A 34 6.09 -5.70 3.30
C GLY A 34 7.25 -5.59 2.31
N LEU A 35 7.89 -4.42 2.23
CA LEU A 35 9.04 -4.18 1.36
C LEU A 35 10.29 -4.94 1.80
N ARG A 36 10.58 -5.01 3.11
CA ARG A 36 11.67 -5.84 3.67
C ARG A 36 11.48 -7.30 3.30
N LYS A 37 10.28 -7.84 3.52
CA LYS A 37 9.94 -9.21 3.15
C LYS A 37 10.08 -9.46 1.65
N ALA A 38 9.60 -8.53 0.81
CA ALA A 38 9.78 -8.64 -0.63
C ALA A 38 11.27 -8.64 -1.03
N LYS A 39 12.10 -7.83 -0.37
CA LYS A 39 13.55 -7.80 -0.58
C LYS A 39 14.22 -9.13 -0.20
N GLU A 40 13.88 -9.68 0.96
CA GLU A 40 14.35 -10.99 1.44
C GLU A 40 13.98 -12.11 0.46
N GLU A 41 12.78 -12.06 -0.10
CA GLU A 41 12.28 -13.00 -1.11
C GLU A 41 12.80 -12.71 -2.53
N GLN A 42 13.61 -11.66 -2.72
CA GLN A 42 14.11 -11.19 -4.02
C GLN A 42 13.00 -10.89 -5.03
N VAL A 43 11.88 -10.37 -4.55
CA VAL A 43 10.71 -10.00 -5.35
C VAL A 43 10.61 -8.49 -5.46
N ILE A 44 10.16 -8.00 -6.62
CA ILE A 44 9.73 -6.60 -6.83
C ILE A 44 8.29 -6.56 -7.30
N SER A 45 7.57 -5.47 -7.08
CA SER A 45 6.24 -5.25 -7.66
C SER A 45 6.30 -4.17 -8.73
N LYS A 46 5.65 -4.40 -9.88
CA LYS A 46 5.54 -3.41 -10.96
C LYS A 46 4.09 -3.04 -11.20
N GLY A 47 3.88 -1.82 -11.71
CA GLY A 47 2.56 -1.24 -11.89
C GLY A 47 2.09 -0.50 -10.63
N LYS A 48 0.78 -0.27 -10.53
CA LYS A 48 0.19 0.45 -9.39
C LYS A 48 -1.23 -0.03 -9.16
N PRO A 49 -1.72 -0.01 -7.90
CA PRO A 49 -3.11 -0.26 -7.64
C PRO A 49 -3.97 0.88 -8.22
N ARG A 50 -5.20 0.56 -8.61
CA ARG A 50 -6.28 1.56 -8.76
C ARG A 50 -7.08 1.60 -7.46
N VAL A 51 -7.51 2.79 -7.08
CA VAL A 51 -8.14 3.06 -5.79
C VAL A 51 -9.46 3.78 -6.03
N ASP A 52 -10.47 3.46 -5.22
CA ASP A 52 -11.79 4.08 -5.22
C ASP A 52 -12.25 4.31 -3.76
N PRO A 53 -11.55 5.18 -2.99
CA PRO A 53 -11.82 5.35 -1.58
C PRO A 53 -13.10 6.16 -1.34
N SER A 54 -13.86 5.72 -0.34
CA SER A 54 -15.01 6.43 0.22
C SER A 54 -14.73 6.84 1.67
N VAL A 55 -15.24 8.00 2.06
CA VAL A 55 -15.14 8.49 3.44
C VAL A 55 -16.23 7.82 4.28
N VAL A 56 -15.82 7.12 5.34
CA VAL A 56 -16.73 6.48 6.31
C VAL A 56 -17.09 7.45 7.43
N SER A 57 -16.09 8.16 7.95
CA SER A 57 -16.28 9.19 8.98
C SER A 57 -15.18 10.24 8.89
N SER A 58 -15.48 11.46 9.36
CA SER A 58 -14.51 12.55 9.37
C SER A 58 -14.67 13.46 10.58
N SER A 59 -13.54 14.04 10.99
CA SER A 59 -13.40 15.05 12.02
C SER A 59 -12.35 16.07 11.58
N SER A 60 -12.08 17.08 12.41
CA SER A 60 -11.09 18.13 12.08
C SER A 60 -9.65 17.63 11.96
N ARG A 61 -9.33 16.46 12.53
CA ARG A 61 -7.95 15.92 12.56
C ARG A 61 -7.82 14.45 12.17
N GLU A 62 -8.94 13.78 11.90
CA GLU A 62 -8.97 12.36 11.57
C GLU A 62 -10.08 12.06 10.55
N VAL A 63 -9.78 11.23 9.57
CA VAL A 63 -10.72 10.73 8.56
C VAL A 63 -10.57 9.20 8.47
N THR A 64 -11.68 8.48 8.56
CA THR A 64 -11.71 7.05 8.26
C THR A 64 -12.16 6.86 6.81
N VAL A 65 -11.36 6.11 6.06
CA VAL A 65 -11.64 5.78 4.65
C VAL A 65 -11.73 4.28 4.48
N GLN A 66 -12.60 3.87 3.56
CA GLN A 66 -12.70 2.50 3.07
C GLN A 66 -12.52 2.52 1.56
N ASP A 67 -11.73 1.58 1.04
CA ASP A 67 -11.39 1.50 -0.36
C ASP A 67 -11.54 0.05 -0.86
N CYS A 68 -11.94 -0.10 -2.11
CA CYS A 68 -11.81 -1.36 -2.83
C CYS A 68 -10.61 -1.23 -3.78
N VAL A 69 -9.46 -1.69 -3.31
CA VAL A 69 -8.19 -1.53 -4.02
C VAL A 69 -8.09 -2.57 -5.12
N ASP A 70 -8.08 -2.12 -6.37
CA ASP A 70 -7.86 -2.95 -7.54
C ASP A 70 -6.35 -3.12 -7.77
N GLY A 71 -5.84 -4.27 -7.34
CA GLY A 71 -4.45 -4.70 -7.51
C GLY A 71 -4.19 -5.49 -8.79
N THR A 72 -5.16 -5.62 -9.71
CA THR A 72 -5.04 -6.49 -10.90
C THR A 72 -3.84 -6.16 -11.79
N GLY A 73 -3.42 -4.89 -11.82
CA GLY A 73 -2.27 -4.40 -12.58
C GLY A 73 -1.00 -4.19 -11.75
N TRP A 74 -0.99 -4.57 -10.47
CA TRP A 74 0.15 -4.41 -9.57
C TRP A 74 0.71 -5.77 -9.19
N LEU A 75 1.66 -6.25 -10.01
CA LEU A 75 2.07 -7.65 -10.03
C LEU A 75 3.49 -7.84 -9.50
N GLN A 76 3.76 -9.00 -8.90
CA GLN A 76 5.04 -9.36 -8.32
C GLN A 76 5.92 -10.15 -9.29
N TYR A 77 7.21 -9.85 -9.32
CA TYR A 77 8.19 -10.42 -10.24
C TYR A 77 9.43 -10.93 -9.50
N LYS A 78 9.97 -12.05 -9.99
CA LYS A 78 11.27 -12.61 -9.57
C LYS A 78 12.42 -11.91 -10.32
N PRO A 79 13.69 -12.14 -9.92
CA PRO A 79 14.84 -11.52 -10.57
C PRO A 79 15.00 -11.91 -12.05
N ASP A 80 14.51 -13.08 -12.45
CA ASP A 80 14.51 -13.56 -13.84
C ASP A 80 13.42 -12.89 -14.71
N GLY A 81 12.65 -11.95 -14.15
CA GLY A 81 11.61 -11.21 -14.83
C GLY A 81 10.29 -11.97 -14.98
N LYS A 82 10.18 -13.20 -14.46
CA LYS A 82 8.91 -13.93 -14.45
C LYS A 82 8.01 -13.47 -13.30
N LEU A 83 6.71 -13.61 -13.49
CA LEU A 83 5.75 -13.41 -12.41
C LEU A 83 6.06 -14.35 -11.24
N LYS A 84 5.95 -13.83 -10.02
CA LYS A 84 6.14 -14.61 -8.79
C LYS A 84 5.13 -15.75 -8.69
N ASN A 85 3.90 -15.48 -9.09
CA ASN A 85 2.77 -16.39 -9.14
C ASN A 85 1.93 -16.15 -10.42
N ASP A 86 1.13 -17.14 -10.81
CA ASP A 86 0.18 -17.04 -11.93
C ASP A 86 -1.24 -16.71 -11.42
N VAL A 87 -1.30 -15.93 -10.34
CA VAL A 87 -2.56 -15.46 -9.75
C VAL A 87 -2.75 -14.04 -10.24
N PRO A 88 -3.83 -13.72 -10.97
CA PRO A 88 -4.17 -12.34 -11.31
C PRO A 88 -4.18 -11.52 -10.02
N GLY A 89 -3.65 -10.29 -10.06
CA GLY A 89 -3.88 -9.38 -8.94
C GLY A 89 -5.38 -9.27 -8.65
N SER A 90 -5.76 -9.05 -7.40
CA SER A 90 -7.16 -9.07 -6.96
C SER A 90 -7.64 -7.68 -6.58
N HIS A 91 -8.95 -7.55 -6.47
CA HIS A 91 -9.57 -6.50 -5.67
C HIS A 91 -9.42 -6.88 -4.19
N SER A 92 -9.09 -5.93 -3.33
CA SER A 92 -8.99 -6.18 -1.89
C SER A 92 -9.47 -4.95 -1.14
N ARG A 93 -10.32 -5.16 -0.14
CA ARG A 93 -10.76 -4.07 0.71
C ARG A 93 -9.58 -3.53 1.52
N ALA A 94 -9.50 -2.22 1.65
CA ALA A 94 -8.59 -1.53 2.56
C ALA A 94 -9.39 -0.61 3.48
N ASP A 95 -9.17 -0.73 4.79
CA ASP A 95 -9.68 0.23 5.78
C ASP A 95 -8.51 1.06 6.30
N ALA A 96 -8.62 2.38 6.27
CA ALA A 96 -7.54 3.28 6.65
C ALA A 96 -8.00 4.42 7.56
N THR A 97 -7.11 4.86 8.45
CA THR A 97 -7.28 6.08 9.24
C THR A 97 -6.24 7.10 8.81
N VAL A 98 -6.70 8.22 8.27
CA VAL A 98 -5.88 9.37 7.87
C VAL A 98 -5.91 10.39 8.99
N ARG A 99 -4.74 10.86 9.44
CA ARG A 99 -4.60 11.86 10.51
C ARG A 99 -3.84 13.09 10.03
N LEU A 100 -4.19 14.24 10.59
CA LEU A 100 -3.43 15.46 10.41
C LEU A 100 -2.19 15.41 11.32
N ASP A 101 -1.01 15.33 10.71
CA ASP A 101 0.29 15.25 11.39
C ASP A 101 1.21 16.33 10.84
N GLY A 102 1.71 17.21 11.70
CA GLY A 102 2.57 18.34 11.30
C GLY A 102 1.93 19.30 10.27
N GLY A 103 0.60 19.31 10.12
CA GLY A 103 -0.11 20.09 9.11
C GLY A 103 -0.34 19.36 7.77
N THR A 104 0.06 18.09 7.66
CA THR A 104 -0.14 17.25 6.49
C THR A 104 -1.00 16.04 6.83
N TRP A 105 -1.90 15.65 5.93
CA TRP A 105 -2.69 14.44 6.11
C TRP A 105 -1.86 13.20 5.74
N LYS A 106 -1.70 12.28 6.70
CA LYS A 106 -0.96 11.03 6.51
C LYS A 106 -1.83 9.84 6.90
N VAL A 107 -1.67 8.73 6.18
CA VAL A 107 -2.29 7.45 6.57
C VAL A 107 -1.55 6.93 7.80
N SER A 108 -2.25 6.80 8.92
CA SER A 108 -1.68 6.41 10.21
C SER A 108 -1.97 4.95 10.57
N LYS A 109 -3.09 4.43 10.07
CA LYS A 109 -3.48 3.02 10.19
C LYS A 109 -3.94 2.53 8.85
N LEU A 110 -3.58 1.30 8.52
CA LEU A 110 -3.99 0.63 7.31
C LEU A 110 -4.22 -0.84 7.64
N PHE A 111 -5.40 -1.33 7.29
CA PHE A 111 -5.71 -2.75 7.31
C PHE A 111 -6.08 -3.18 5.89
N PHE A 112 -5.30 -4.09 5.33
CA PHE A 112 -5.49 -4.64 3.99
C PHE A 112 -6.08 -6.04 4.12
N HIS A 113 -7.30 -6.22 3.63
CA HIS A 113 -8.03 -7.48 3.73
C HIS A 113 -7.54 -8.48 2.67
N GLU A 114 -8.06 -9.70 2.74
CA GLU A 114 -7.71 -10.77 1.80
C GLU A 114 -8.14 -10.43 0.36
N ALA A 115 -7.47 -11.08 -0.59
CA ALA A 115 -7.80 -11.01 -2.01
C ALA A 115 -9.26 -11.45 -2.26
N GLY A 116 -10.02 -10.65 -3.02
CA GLY A 116 -11.43 -10.91 -3.34
C GLY A 116 -12.42 -10.49 -2.25
N SER A 117 -11.96 -9.77 -1.22
CA SER A 117 -12.84 -9.20 -0.16
C SER A 117 -13.76 -8.08 -0.66
N CYS A 118 -13.41 -7.52 -1.82
CA CYS A 118 -14.25 -6.88 -2.80
C CYS A 118 -13.70 -7.34 -4.18
#